data_AF-A0AA38ISC8-F1
#
_entry.id   AF-A0AA38ISC8-F1
#
_cell.length_a   1.000
_cell.length_b   1.000
_cell.length_c   1.000
_cell.angle_alpha   90.00
_cell.angle_beta   90.00
_cell.angle_gamma   90.00
#
_symmetry.space_group_name_H-M   'P 1'
#
loop_
_entity.id
_entity.type
_entity.pdbx_description
1 polymer ?
#
loop_
_entity_poly.entity_id
_entity_poly.type
_entity_poly.pdbx_seq_one_letter_code
_entity_poly.pdbx_strand_id
1 'polypeptide(L)'
;MHATDFNRKRAFVFPQGAKTGAKYFETAKLLESSHAWLGASTSSIADFPTLLKLKTPTWTQDQLKEAIEAVVKQKMRFTQASARYGIPKGTLYDNILGKSKRMAVLEEAGLTPSEEAAVLEFCCDVSLSPYNRRTKKSLQSVLYFVEKLRRTRDPEFMFTGLSGFRWWWAFCKKHNIVSLYYENNGSMNIMNNTI
;
A
#
# COMPACT_ATOMS: atom_id res chain seq x y z
N MET A 1 4.11 45.84 -37.86
CA MET A 1 4.19 44.85 -36.77
C MET A 1 3.87 43.49 -37.38
N HIS A 2 4.85 42.60 -37.34
CA HIS A 2 4.90 41.33 -38.06
C HIS A 2 3.94 40.28 -37.48
N ALA A 3 3.41 39.44 -38.37
CA ALA A 3 2.62 38.25 -38.08
C ALA A 3 3.51 37.00 -37.94
N THR A 4 3.23 36.19 -36.91
CA THR A 4 3.51 34.75 -36.69
C THR A 4 2.63 34.36 -35.48
N ASP A 5 1.99 33.21 -35.27
CA ASP A 5 2.14 31.82 -35.67
C ASP A 5 0.75 31.13 -35.45
N PHE A 6 0.26 30.26 -36.35
CA PHE A 6 0.40 28.80 -36.29
C PHE A 6 -0.30 28.11 -35.09
N ASN A 7 -1.55 27.67 -35.26
CA ASN A 7 -1.89 26.28 -34.89
C ASN A 7 -3.18 25.77 -35.59
N ARG A 8 -3.03 24.62 -36.24
CA ARG A 8 -3.95 23.96 -37.17
C ARG A 8 -4.79 22.95 -36.38
N LYS A 9 -6.05 23.27 -36.06
CA LYS A 9 -6.99 22.29 -35.49
C LYS A 9 -7.44 21.31 -36.58
N ARG A 10 -6.96 20.07 -36.52
CA ARG A 10 -7.54 18.94 -37.26
C ARG A 10 -8.88 18.59 -36.61
N ALA A 11 -9.97 18.90 -37.30
CA ALA A 11 -11.28 18.32 -37.02
C ALA A 11 -11.29 16.90 -37.61
N PHE A 12 -11.40 15.88 -36.76
CA PHE A 12 -11.80 14.54 -37.19
C PHE A 12 -13.26 14.35 -36.82
N VAL A 13 -14.07 14.29 -37.86
CA VAL A 13 -15.51 14.00 -37.86
C VAL A 13 -15.69 12.50 -37.65
N PHE A 14 -16.44 12.11 -36.63
CA PHE A 14 -16.94 10.75 -36.43
C PHE A 14 -18.31 10.62 -37.11
N PRO A 15 -18.60 9.58 -37.91
CA PRO A 15 -19.96 9.27 -38.32
C PRO A 15 -20.66 8.38 -37.28
N GLN A 16 -21.91 8.74 -36.98
CA GLN A 16 -22.88 7.94 -36.22
C GLN A 16 -23.65 6.97 -37.12
N GLY A 17 -24.17 5.89 -36.51
CA GLY A 17 -25.15 4.93 -37.05
C GLY A 17 -24.59 3.51 -37.10
N ALA A 18 -25.23 2.42 -36.64
CA ALA A 18 -26.65 2.16 -36.43
C ALA A 18 -26.88 1.01 -35.40
N LYS A 19 -28.09 0.98 -34.84
CA LYS A 19 -28.66 -0.05 -33.95
C LYS A 19 -29.24 -1.22 -34.76
N THR A 20 -29.29 -2.45 -34.23
CA THR A 20 -30.52 -3.28 -33.94
C THR A 20 -30.25 -4.80 -33.83
N GLY A 21 -30.99 -5.47 -32.90
CA GLY A 21 -31.37 -6.90 -32.92
C GLY A 21 -30.48 -7.84 -32.08
N ALA A 22 -30.82 -8.36 -30.88
CA ALA A 22 -31.96 -9.12 -30.35
C ALA A 22 -31.94 -10.65 -30.62
N LYS A 23 -31.91 -11.41 -29.51
CA LYS A 23 -32.34 -12.80 -29.23
C LYS A 23 -31.53 -14.01 -29.75
N TYR A 24 -31.02 -14.83 -28.81
CA TYR A 24 -31.02 -16.31 -28.73
C TYR A 24 -30.56 -16.69 -27.29
N PHE A 25 -31.42 -16.88 -26.29
CA PHE A 25 -32.07 -18.14 -25.85
C PHE A 25 -31.15 -19.37 -25.72
N GLU A 26 -30.53 -19.51 -24.54
CA GLU A 26 -30.65 -20.63 -23.60
C GLU A 26 -30.98 -22.04 -24.14
N THR A 27 -29.97 -22.92 -24.20
CA THR A 27 -30.07 -24.38 -23.90
C THR A 27 -28.69 -25.03 -23.88
N ALA A 28 -28.16 -25.37 -22.69
CA ALA A 28 -27.28 -26.53 -22.48
C ALA A 28 -27.17 -26.83 -20.97
N LYS A 29 -28.03 -27.72 -20.50
CA LYS A 29 -27.90 -28.40 -19.20
C LYS A 29 -26.76 -29.42 -19.27
N LEU A 30 -26.06 -29.58 -18.14
CA LEU A 30 -25.58 -30.85 -17.57
C LEU A 30 -24.85 -31.84 -18.50
N LEU A 31 -23.51 -31.75 -18.53
CA LEU A 31 -22.53 -32.84 -18.53
C LEU A 31 -21.16 -32.17 -18.39
N GLU A 32 -20.52 -32.16 -17.23
CA GLU A 32 -19.41 -33.09 -16.97
C GLU A 32 -19.26 -33.24 -15.45
N SER A 33 -20.01 -34.18 -14.89
CA SER A 33 -19.71 -34.80 -13.62
C SER A 33 -18.37 -35.53 -13.71
N SER A 34 -17.52 -35.31 -12.71
CA SER A 34 -16.67 -36.30 -12.04
C SER A 34 -16.38 -37.61 -12.78
N HIS A 35 -15.10 -37.89 -13.08
CA HIS A 35 -14.36 -39.00 -12.48
C HIS A 35 -13.00 -39.25 -13.13
N ALA A 36 -12.14 -39.88 -12.32
CA ALA A 36 -11.08 -40.83 -12.71
C ALA A 36 -9.72 -40.29 -13.13
N TRP A 37 -8.88 -39.94 -12.14
CA TRP A 37 -7.45 -40.25 -12.20
C TRP A 37 -6.97 -40.81 -10.85
N LEU A 38 -7.49 -41.99 -10.49
CA LEU A 38 -6.79 -42.93 -9.63
C LEU A 38 -6.73 -44.27 -10.37
N GLY A 39 -5.51 -44.73 -10.66
CA GLY A 39 -5.21 -46.14 -10.88
C GLY A 39 -4.66 -46.52 -12.26
N ALA A 40 -3.33 -46.42 -12.41
CA ALA A 40 -2.54 -47.48 -13.06
C ALA A 40 -1.06 -47.30 -12.69
N SER A 41 -0.53 -48.21 -11.87
CA SER A 41 0.91 -48.35 -11.63
C SER A 41 1.55 -49.09 -12.80
N THR A 42 2.56 -48.49 -13.43
CA THR A 42 3.64 -49.22 -14.09
C THR A 42 4.97 -48.54 -13.76
N SER A 43 5.87 -49.31 -13.17
CA SER A 43 7.26 -49.01 -12.86
C SER A 43 8.07 -48.50 -14.06
N SER A 44 8.85 -47.42 -13.88
CA SER A 44 10.32 -47.36 -14.09
C SER A 44 10.82 -45.91 -14.32
N ILE A 45 11.71 -45.49 -13.43
CA ILE A 45 12.91 -44.64 -13.61
C ILE A 45 12.82 -43.52 -14.67
N ALA A 46 12.61 -42.28 -14.19
CA ALA A 46 13.41 -41.10 -14.56
C ALA A 46 12.99 -39.89 -13.71
N ASP A 47 13.92 -39.45 -12.86
CA ASP A 47 14.13 -38.07 -12.38
C ASP A 47 12.93 -37.13 -12.19
N PHE A 48 12.46 -37.03 -10.94
CA PHE A 48 11.80 -35.82 -10.45
C PHE A 48 12.43 -35.35 -9.12
N PRO A 49 13.55 -34.60 -9.13
CA PRO A 49 14.04 -33.92 -7.94
C PRO A 49 13.32 -32.58 -7.66
N THR A 50 12.16 -32.32 -8.27
CA THR A 50 11.52 -30.99 -8.27
C THR A 50 10.16 -30.91 -7.58
N LEU A 51 9.60 -32.01 -7.09
CA LEU A 51 8.34 -31.96 -6.35
C LEU A 51 8.58 -31.54 -4.90
N LEU A 52 8.19 -30.30 -4.61
CA LEU A 52 7.90 -29.77 -3.27
C LEU A 52 9.10 -29.45 -2.38
N LYS A 53 10.03 -28.64 -2.87
CA LYS A 53 10.75 -27.72 -1.97
C LYS A 53 9.77 -26.60 -1.58
N LEU A 54 8.81 -26.92 -0.70
CA LEU A 54 8.16 -25.91 0.14
C LEU A 54 9.30 -25.28 0.94
N LYS A 55 9.92 -24.24 0.38
CA LYS A 55 11.03 -23.55 1.01
C LYS A 55 10.47 -23.00 2.31
N THR A 56 10.88 -23.60 3.42
CA THR A 56 10.67 -23.05 4.75
C THR A 56 11.08 -21.58 4.70
N PRO A 57 10.28 -20.68 5.28
CA PRO A 57 10.65 -19.27 5.35
C PRO A 57 12.08 -19.18 5.89
N THR A 58 12.95 -18.49 5.17
CA THR A 58 14.33 -18.26 5.62
C THR A 58 14.37 -17.37 6.87
N TRP A 59 13.27 -16.68 7.15
CA TRP A 59 13.10 -15.78 8.28
C TRP A 59 12.28 -16.42 9.41
N THR A 60 12.62 -16.07 10.65
CA THR A 60 11.90 -16.51 11.86
C THR A 60 10.72 -15.59 12.17
N GLN A 61 9.82 -16.04 13.05
CA GLN A 61 8.70 -15.22 13.50
C GLN A 61 9.15 -13.96 14.25
N ASP A 62 10.26 -14.04 15.00
CA ASP A 62 10.84 -12.90 15.71
C ASP A 62 11.40 -11.86 14.73
N GLN A 63 12.07 -12.30 13.67
CA GLN A 63 12.55 -11.42 12.60
C GLN A 63 11.37 -10.71 11.90
N LEU A 64 10.25 -11.41 11.70
CA LEU A 64 9.04 -10.79 11.17
C LEU A 64 8.49 -9.72 12.11
N LYS A 65 8.40 -10.00 13.41
CA LYS A 65 7.94 -9.03 14.41
C LYS A 65 8.85 -7.81 14.47
N GLU A 66 10.16 -8.01 14.49
CA GLU A 66 11.15 -6.92 14.52
C GLU A 66 11.07 -6.06 13.26
N ALA A 67 10.94 -6.70 12.09
CA ALA A 67 10.77 -5.99 10.81
C ALA A 67 9.49 -5.15 10.79
N ILE A 68 8.38 -5.68 11.30
CA ILE A 68 7.11 -4.96 11.43
C ILE A 68 7.27 -3.75 12.34
N GLU A 69 7.87 -3.93 13.52
CA GLU A 69 8.09 -2.85 14.47
C GLU A 69 8.99 -1.75 13.89
N ALA A 70 10.07 -2.13 13.20
CA ALA A 70 10.99 -1.18 12.57
C ALA A 70 10.28 -0.33 11.50
N VAL A 71 9.39 -0.94 10.69
CA VAL A 71 8.61 -0.22 9.68
C VAL A 71 7.57 0.71 10.33
N VAL A 72 6.82 0.21 11.31
CA VAL A 72 5.73 0.95 11.96
C VAL A 72 6.24 2.13 12.77
N LYS A 73 7.39 1.98 13.43
CA LYS A 73 8.09 3.05 14.16
C LYS A 73 8.84 4.02 13.24
N GLN A 74 8.75 3.85 11.91
CA GLN A 74 9.46 4.66 10.91
C GLN A 74 10.99 4.64 11.06
N LYS A 75 11.53 3.56 11.62
CA LYS A 75 12.98 3.29 11.68
C LYS A 75 13.52 2.72 10.37
N MET A 76 12.67 2.14 9.52
CA MET A 76 13.04 1.55 8.23
C MET A 76 11.88 1.66 7.23
N ARG A 77 12.19 1.77 5.93
CA ARG A 77 11.19 1.59 4.85
C ARG A 77 10.95 0.10 4.59
N PHE A 78 9.79 -0.24 4.00
CA PHE A 78 9.47 -1.62 3.57
C PHE A 78 10.60 -2.28 2.78
N THR A 79 11.23 -1.54 1.85
CA THR A 79 12.35 -2.05 1.03
C THR A 79 13.57 -2.38 1.87
N GLN A 80 13.92 -1.52 2.84
CA GLN A 80 15.07 -1.72 3.72
C GLN A 80 14.82 -2.88 4.69
N ALA A 81 13.62 -2.97 5.28
CA ALA A 81 13.24 -4.08 6.15
C ALA A 81 13.23 -5.41 5.38
N SER A 82 12.68 -5.42 4.17
CA SER A 82 12.68 -6.63 3.31
C SER A 82 14.09 -7.15 3.04
N ALA A 83 15.02 -6.25 2.69
CA ALA A 83 16.41 -6.61 2.45
C ALA A 83 17.13 -7.06 3.73
N ARG A 84 16.96 -6.34 4.84
CA ARG A 84 17.66 -6.61 6.11
C ARG A 84 17.26 -7.94 6.75
N TYR A 85 15.97 -8.26 6.74
CA TYR A 85 15.44 -9.45 7.41
C TYR A 85 15.19 -10.62 6.44
N GLY A 86 15.46 -10.45 5.14
CA GLY A 86 15.20 -11.49 4.13
C GLY A 86 13.71 -11.82 3.93
N ILE A 87 12.81 -10.92 4.33
CA ILE A 87 11.36 -11.12 4.28
C ILE A 87 10.82 -10.52 2.98
N PRO A 88 10.01 -11.24 2.19
CA PRO A 88 9.38 -10.68 0.99
C PRO A 88 8.52 -9.44 1.31
N LYS A 89 8.62 -8.39 0.48
CA LYS A 89 7.83 -7.15 0.65
C LYS A 89 6.33 -7.44 0.75
N GLY A 90 5.81 -8.35 -0.07
CA GLY A 90 4.40 -8.76 -0.04
C GLY A 90 3.99 -9.27 1.35
N THR A 91 4.82 -10.12 1.96
CA THR A 91 4.61 -10.61 3.33
C THR A 91 4.56 -9.46 4.34
N LEU A 92 5.48 -8.49 4.27
CA LEU A 92 5.43 -7.32 5.15
C LEU A 92 4.18 -6.47 4.91
N TYR A 93 3.79 -6.24 3.66
CA TYR A 93 2.57 -5.51 3.34
C TYR A 93 1.32 -6.20 3.89
N ASP A 94 1.21 -7.52 3.77
CA ASP A 94 0.04 -8.25 4.25
C ASP A 94 -0.04 -8.29 5.78
N ASN A 95 1.09 -8.44 6.46
CA ASN A 95 1.13 -8.42 7.93
C ASN A 95 0.85 -7.02 8.49
N ILE A 96 1.34 -5.96 7.84
CA ILE A 96 1.18 -4.59 8.33
C ILE A 96 -0.17 -3.99 7.93
N LEU A 97 -0.59 -4.15 6.67
CA LEU A 97 -1.77 -3.48 6.08
C LEU A 97 -2.98 -4.41 5.88
N GLY A 98 -2.78 -5.72 5.95
CA GLY A 98 -3.79 -6.70 5.59
C GLY A 98 -3.78 -7.08 4.10
N LYS A 99 -4.41 -8.20 3.78
CA LYS A 99 -4.45 -8.80 2.44
C LYS A 99 -5.37 -8.07 1.46
N SER A 100 -6.37 -7.36 1.95
CA SER A 100 -7.39 -6.70 1.13
C SER A 100 -7.91 -5.42 1.79
N LYS A 101 -8.66 -4.60 1.04
CA LYS A 101 -9.34 -3.39 1.51
C LYS A 101 -8.45 -2.41 2.30
N ARG A 102 -7.17 -2.27 1.93
CA ARG A 102 -6.18 -1.43 2.64
C ARG A 102 -6.56 0.06 2.75
N MET A 103 -7.46 0.55 1.89
CA MET A 103 -7.95 1.93 1.91
C MET A 103 -9.16 2.14 2.83
N ALA A 104 -9.86 1.08 3.26
CA ALA A 104 -11.08 1.19 4.07
C ALA A 104 -10.83 1.86 5.43
N VAL A 105 -9.61 1.79 5.94
CA VAL A 105 -9.16 2.45 7.17
C VAL A 105 -9.35 3.99 7.14
N LEU A 106 -9.44 4.61 5.97
CA LEU A 106 -9.73 6.05 5.86
C LEU A 106 -11.16 6.37 6.29
N GLU A 107 -12.12 5.53 5.90
CA GLU A 107 -13.53 5.68 6.27
C GLU A 107 -13.73 5.32 7.75
N GLU A 108 -13.03 4.28 8.23
CA GLU A 108 -13.06 3.87 9.65
C GLU A 108 -12.56 4.97 10.59
N ALA A 109 -11.61 5.80 10.15
CA ALA A 109 -11.13 6.94 10.93
C ALA A 109 -12.18 8.06 11.04
N GLY A 110 -13.19 8.10 10.17
CA GLY A 110 -14.33 9.01 10.27
C GLY A 110 -14.01 10.50 10.18
N LEU A 111 -12.92 10.85 9.48
CA LEU A 111 -12.53 12.24 9.23
C LEU A 111 -13.49 12.89 8.22
N THR A 112 -13.99 14.08 8.57
CA THR A 112 -14.73 14.92 7.62
C THR A 112 -13.79 15.51 6.57
N PRO A 113 -14.31 15.95 5.41
CA PRO A 113 -13.47 16.60 4.40
C PRO A 113 -12.69 17.81 4.91
N SER A 114 -13.26 18.57 5.86
CA SER A 114 -12.60 19.72 6.49
C SER A 114 -11.43 19.29 7.40
N GLU A 115 -11.64 18.29 8.25
CA GLU A 115 -10.58 17.72 9.08
C GLU A 115 -9.48 17.09 8.21
N GLU A 116 -9.86 16.41 7.13
CA GLU A 116 -8.91 15.82 6.19
C GLU A 116 -8.04 16.89 5.51
N ALA A 117 -8.63 18.01 5.09
CA ALA A 117 -7.91 19.14 4.55
C ALA A 117 -6.94 19.76 5.58
N ALA A 118 -7.37 19.91 6.83
CA ALA A 118 -6.53 20.41 7.90
C ALA A 118 -5.32 19.49 8.18
N VAL A 119 -5.51 18.17 8.12
CA VAL A 119 -4.41 17.20 8.23
C VAL A 119 -3.46 17.33 7.04
N LEU A 120 -3.98 17.52 5.84
CA LEU A 120 -3.14 17.69 4.65
C LEU A 120 -2.28 18.95 4.74
N GLU A 121 -2.87 20.07 5.15
CA GLU A 121 -2.18 21.34 5.41
C GLU A 121 -1.14 21.21 6.53
N PHE A 122 -1.47 20.48 7.60
CA PHE A 122 -0.51 20.18 8.65
C PHE A 122 0.68 19.36 8.14
N CYS A 123 0.45 18.40 7.23
CA CYS A 123 1.48 17.50 6.72
C CYS A 123 2.40 18.15 5.69
N CYS A 124 1.82 18.92 4.78
CA CYS A 124 2.48 19.49 3.61
C CYS A 124 2.09 20.96 3.53
N ASP A 125 3.07 21.86 3.46
CA ASP A 125 2.81 23.26 3.14
C ASP A 125 2.27 23.34 1.70
N VAL A 126 0.94 23.29 1.57
CA VAL A 126 0.24 23.19 0.28
C VAL A 126 0.42 24.48 -0.53
N SER A 127 0.69 25.60 0.15
CA SER A 127 0.85 26.93 -0.45
C SER A 127 2.10 27.04 -1.32
N LEU A 128 3.17 26.29 -0.99
CA LEU A 128 4.45 26.38 -1.68
C LEU A 128 4.66 25.31 -2.75
N SER A 129 3.94 24.18 -2.68
CA SER A 129 4.11 23.11 -3.66
C SER A 129 2.87 22.22 -3.85
N PRO A 130 1.89 22.67 -4.66
CA PRO A 130 0.64 21.94 -4.86
C PRO A 130 0.83 20.53 -5.45
N TYR A 131 1.92 20.33 -6.20
CA TYR A 131 2.23 19.09 -6.92
C TYR A 131 3.33 18.22 -6.27
N ASN A 132 4.10 18.74 -5.31
CA ASN A 132 5.18 18.01 -4.64
C ASN A 132 4.94 17.94 -3.13
N ARG A 133 3.95 17.14 -2.74
CA ARG A 133 3.52 16.96 -1.35
C ARG A 133 4.51 16.07 -0.62
N ARG A 134 5.36 16.69 0.18
CA ARG A 134 6.33 15.99 1.04
C ARG A 134 6.12 16.38 2.48
N THR A 135 6.35 15.44 3.39
CA THR A 135 6.29 15.73 4.82
C THR A 135 7.58 15.31 5.53
N LYS A 136 8.03 16.17 6.45
CA LYS A 136 9.10 15.87 7.40
C LYS A 136 8.55 15.55 8.80
N LYS A 137 7.22 15.52 8.98
CA LYS A 137 6.61 15.22 10.27
C LYS A 137 6.65 13.73 10.56
N SER A 138 6.84 13.39 11.83
CA SER A 138 6.78 12.00 12.30
C SER A 138 5.35 11.49 12.28
N LEU A 139 5.19 10.17 12.13
CA LEU A 139 3.89 9.49 12.25
C LEU A 139 3.23 9.85 13.58
N GLN A 140 3.97 9.80 14.68
CA GLN A 140 3.45 10.13 16.01
C GLN A 140 2.87 11.55 16.06
N SER A 141 3.56 12.54 15.48
CA SER A 141 3.06 13.91 15.43
C SER A 141 1.79 14.05 14.59
N VAL A 142 1.70 13.32 13.47
CA VAL A 142 0.50 13.33 12.62
C VAL A 142 -0.68 12.63 13.31
N LEU A 143 -0.46 11.46 13.89
CA LEU A 143 -1.52 10.72 14.59
C LEU A 143 -2.06 11.52 15.77
N TYR A 144 -1.18 12.15 16.56
CA TYR A 144 -1.60 13.04 17.64
C TYR A 144 -2.49 14.18 17.15
N PHE A 145 -2.14 14.81 16.02
CA PHE A 145 -2.94 15.88 15.43
C PHE A 145 -4.33 15.38 14.99
N VAL A 146 -4.38 14.21 14.34
CA VAL A 146 -5.64 13.56 13.91
C VAL A 146 -6.51 13.19 15.09
N GLU A 147 -5.94 12.60 16.13
CA GLU A 147 -6.66 12.27 17.36
C GLU A 147 -7.22 13.52 18.02
N LYS A 148 -6.43 14.59 18.11
CA LYS A 148 -6.90 15.87 18.66
C LYS A 148 -8.11 16.42 17.88
N LEU A 149 -8.12 16.32 16.55
CA LEU A 149 -9.27 16.72 15.73
C LEU A 149 -10.49 15.84 16.04
N ARG A 150 -10.33 14.51 16.03
CA ARG A 150 -11.43 13.56 16.23
C ARG A 150 -12.01 13.60 17.64
N ARG A 151 -11.18 13.84 18.66
CA ARG A 151 -11.61 13.96 20.06
C ARG A 151 -12.56 15.12 20.35
N THR A 152 -12.71 16.07 19.42
CA THR A 152 -13.75 17.10 19.51
C THR A 152 -15.17 16.53 19.36
N ARG A 153 -15.32 15.42 18.63
CA ARG A 153 -16.60 14.73 18.38
C ARG A 153 -16.70 13.39 19.12
N ASP A 154 -15.57 12.76 19.39
CA ASP A 154 -15.47 11.44 20.04
C ASP A 154 -14.29 11.44 21.03
N PRO A 155 -14.49 11.82 22.30
CA PRO A 155 -13.41 12.03 23.28
C PRO A 155 -12.50 10.82 23.52
N GLU A 156 -13.02 9.61 23.31
CA GLU A 156 -12.29 8.35 23.52
C GLU A 156 -11.53 7.89 22.26
N PHE A 157 -11.62 8.65 21.16
CA PHE A 157 -10.93 8.29 19.93
C PHE A 157 -9.41 8.29 20.09
N MET A 158 -8.81 7.15 19.80
CA MET A 158 -7.36 6.98 19.71
C MET A 158 -7.01 5.87 18.70
N PHE A 159 -5.86 6.00 18.04
CA PHE A 159 -5.34 4.89 17.25
C PHE A 159 -4.71 3.84 18.18
N THR A 160 -4.92 2.57 17.86
CA THR A 160 -4.42 1.43 18.64
C THR A 160 -3.67 0.44 17.74
N GLY A 161 -2.58 -0.12 18.26
CA GLY A 161 -1.75 -1.08 17.52
C GLY A 161 -1.32 -0.55 16.14
N LEU A 162 -1.73 -1.25 15.08
CA LEU A 162 -1.37 -0.91 13.71
C LEU A 162 -2.34 0.06 13.02
N SER A 163 -3.48 0.41 13.62
CA SER A 163 -4.52 1.19 12.94
C SER A 163 -4.02 2.57 12.51
N GLY A 164 -3.23 3.25 13.35
CA GLY A 164 -2.62 4.53 13.03
C GLY A 164 -1.65 4.46 11.85
N PHE A 165 -0.77 3.44 11.80
CA PHE A 165 0.14 3.27 10.67
C PHE A 165 -0.62 2.92 9.38
N ARG A 166 -1.63 2.06 9.46
CA ARG A 166 -2.48 1.68 8.31
C ARG A 166 -3.18 2.91 7.74
N TRP A 167 -3.78 3.71 8.62
CA TRP A 167 -4.42 4.96 8.25
C TRP A 167 -3.41 5.91 7.59
N TRP A 168 -2.23 6.10 8.18
CA TRP A 168 -1.20 6.97 7.61
C TRP A 168 -0.72 6.52 6.24
N TRP A 169 -0.52 5.20 6.05
CA TRP A 169 -0.17 4.64 4.75
C TRP A 169 -1.25 4.94 3.70
N ALA A 170 -2.52 4.72 4.05
CA ALA A 170 -3.65 4.98 3.16
C ALA A 170 -3.80 6.48 2.86
N PHE A 171 -3.58 7.33 3.87
CA PHE A 171 -3.65 8.78 3.74
C PHE A 171 -2.57 9.30 2.78
N CYS A 172 -1.32 8.87 2.97
CA CYS A 172 -0.23 9.19 2.04
C CYS A 172 -0.53 8.70 0.62
N LYS A 173 -1.12 7.50 0.48
CA LYS A 173 -1.50 6.94 -0.82
C LYS A 173 -2.59 7.77 -1.51
N LYS A 174 -3.65 8.18 -0.79
CA LYS A 174 -4.76 8.99 -1.29
C LYS A 174 -4.28 10.36 -1.76
N HIS A 175 -3.40 11.00 -1.00
CA HIS A 175 -2.94 12.38 -1.26
C HIS A 175 -1.60 12.49 -1.99
N ASN A 176 -1.04 11.36 -2.42
CA ASN A 176 0.27 11.25 -3.06
C ASN A 176 1.40 11.94 -2.25
N ILE A 177 1.39 11.73 -0.93
CA ILE A 177 2.37 12.31 -0.01
C ILE A 177 3.61 11.44 0.07
N VAL A 178 4.78 12.05 -0.09
CA VAL A 178 6.07 11.40 0.16
C VAL A 178 6.55 11.73 1.58
N SER A 179 6.54 10.73 2.46
CA SER A 179 7.14 10.84 3.79
C SER A 179 8.67 10.83 3.69
N LEU A 180 9.29 11.94 4.07
CA LEU A 180 10.74 12.09 4.21
C LEU A 180 11.22 11.82 5.64
N TYR A 181 10.31 11.77 6.61
CA TYR A 181 10.67 11.48 7.99
C TYR A 181 11.28 10.08 8.12
N TYR A 182 12.35 10.02 8.89
CA TYR A 182 13.04 8.82 9.29
C TYR A 182 13.54 9.03 10.71
N GLU A 183 13.31 8.07 11.60
CA GLU A 183 13.83 8.14 12.97
C GLU A 183 15.35 7.94 12.92
N ASN A 184 16.10 9.04 12.96
CA ASN A 184 17.55 8.99 13.00
C ASN A 184 18.01 8.63 14.42
N ASN A 185 18.37 7.37 14.66
CA ASN A 185 19.06 6.95 15.89
C ASN A 185 20.54 7.41 15.95
N GLY A 186 20.90 8.45 15.19
CA GLY A 186 22.28 8.84 14.91
C GLY A 186 22.80 9.96 15.80
N SER A 187 22.84 9.73 17.11
CA SER A 187 23.68 10.50 18.04
C SER A 187 24.15 9.63 19.21
N MET A 188 24.79 8.50 18.92
CA MET A 188 25.57 7.68 19.87
C MET A 188 26.61 6.84 19.10
N ASN A 189 27.80 7.40 18.80
CA ASN A 189 29.11 6.71 18.61
C ASN A 189 30.10 7.56 17.78
N ILE A 190 30.40 8.79 18.20
CA ILE A 190 31.67 9.45 17.88
C ILE A 190 32.19 10.03 19.20
N MET A 191 32.74 9.17 20.05
CA MET A 191 33.61 9.50 21.19
C MET A 191 34.03 8.18 21.83
N ASN A 192 34.91 7.44 21.16
CA ASN A 192 35.80 6.42 21.77
C ASN A 192 36.72 5.86 20.68
N ASN A 193 37.70 6.65 20.24
CA ASN A 193 39.04 6.17 19.93
C ASN A 193 40.00 7.34 19.71
N THR A 194 40.65 7.76 20.79
CA THR A 194 41.98 8.37 20.72
C THR A 194 42.68 7.99 22.03
N ILE A 195 43.54 6.97 21.92
CA ILE A 195 44.67 6.76 22.82
C ILE A 195 45.70 7.84 22.49
#